data_AF-A0A3P3XN17-F1
#
_entry.id   AF-A0A3P3XN17-F1
#
_cell.length_a   1.000
_cell.length_b   1.000
_cell.length_c   1.000
_cell.angle_alpha   90.00
_cell.angle_beta   90.00
_cell.angle_gamma   90.00
#
_symmetry.space_group_name_H-M   'P 1'
#
loop_
_entity.id
_entity.type
_entity.pdbx_description
1 polymer ?
#
loop_
_entity_poly.entity_id
_entity_poly.type
_entity_poly.pdbx_seq_one_letter_code
_entity_poly.pdbx_strand_id
1 'polypeptide(L)'
;MRNYNRISSKNREEIMVYSANGNSQETIAKKTGFSQSTISRELKKGEDRSVYNPFLAQRKITLFVKHRYRTLKKNDSTWRVIQNHLAIRWSPYEIMDLLHKSANDATIVPVSEKTIYNYLNFLYEGGDEKAGAARTSPKRQNAQHEGNKKRGKPANITLIDERPEEVNARTVPGHWEGDLIIGKDHKSALSVIVEQQTR
;
A
#
# COMPACT_ATOMS: atom_id res chain seq x y z
N MET A 1 3.64 -0.61 -25.36
CA MET A 1 2.50 -0.98 -24.48
C MET A 1 1.20 -0.54 -25.15
N ARG A 2 0.21 -1.43 -25.32
CA ARG A 2 -1.13 -1.01 -25.76
C ARG A 2 -1.78 -0.21 -24.63
N ASN A 3 -2.08 1.06 -24.87
CA ASN A 3 -2.79 1.89 -23.90
C ASN A 3 -4.18 1.30 -23.64
N TYR A 4 -4.52 1.07 -22.37
CA TYR A 4 -5.85 0.60 -21.98
C TYR A 4 -6.88 1.68 -22.29
N ASN A 5 -7.72 1.45 -23.30
CA ASN A 5 -8.77 2.38 -23.69
C ASN A 5 -10.10 1.97 -23.04
N ARG A 6 -10.63 2.82 -22.15
CA ARG A 6 -11.91 2.58 -21.47
C ARG A 6 -13.04 3.18 -22.29
N ILE A 7 -14.09 2.41 -22.54
CA ILE A 7 -15.31 2.89 -23.23
C ILE A 7 -15.90 4.07 -22.43
N SER A 8 -15.96 5.25 -23.05
CA SER A 8 -16.57 6.48 -22.53
C SER A 8 -18.10 6.48 -22.71
N SER A 9 -18.81 7.49 -22.19
CA SER A 9 -20.25 7.68 -22.46
C SER A 9 -20.52 7.86 -23.97
N LYS A 10 -19.73 8.71 -24.63
CA LYS A 10 -19.82 8.94 -26.09
C LYS A 10 -19.68 7.64 -26.89
N ASN A 11 -18.70 6.80 -26.53
CA ASN A 11 -18.50 5.53 -27.22
C ASN A 11 -19.69 4.57 -27.01
N ARG A 12 -20.37 4.63 -25.85
CA ARG A 12 -21.59 3.83 -25.60
C ARG A 12 -22.76 4.31 -26.46
N GLU A 13 -22.92 5.61 -26.65
CA GLU A 13 -23.95 6.17 -27.54
C GLU A 13 -23.71 5.74 -28.99
N GLU A 14 -22.46 5.78 -29.48
CA GLU A 14 -22.11 5.28 -30.81
C GLU A 14 -22.41 3.78 -30.96
N ILE A 15 -22.05 2.96 -29.96
CA ILE A 15 -22.37 1.52 -29.94
C ILE A 15 -23.89 1.29 -29.97
N MET A 16 -24.67 2.13 -29.29
CA MET A 16 -26.14 2.07 -29.32
C MET A 16 -26.68 2.30 -30.72
N VAL A 17 -26.22 3.34 -31.40
CA VAL A 17 -26.65 3.63 -32.79
C VAL A 17 -26.30 2.48 -33.72
N TYR A 18 -25.08 1.93 -33.63
CA TYR A 18 -24.72 0.80 -34.49
C TYR A 18 -25.47 -0.48 -34.17
N SER A 19 -25.74 -0.76 -32.89
CA SER A 19 -26.55 -1.91 -32.48
C SER A 19 -27.99 -1.79 -32.94
N ALA A 20 -28.60 -0.60 -32.85
CA ALA A 20 -29.96 -0.34 -33.33
C ALA A 20 -30.08 -0.50 -34.85
N ASN A 21 -29.01 -0.16 -35.59
CA ASN A 21 -28.91 -0.37 -37.03
C ASN A 21 -28.64 -1.84 -37.44
N GLY A 22 -28.68 -2.80 -36.50
CA GLY A 22 -28.49 -4.23 -36.79
C GLY A 22 -27.06 -4.63 -37.18
N ASN A 23 -26.04 -3.80 -36.90
CA ASN A 23 -24.66 -4.13 -37.21
C ASN A 23 -24.16 -5.31 -36.35
N SER A 24 -23.36 -6.20 -36.95
CA SER A 24 -22.69 -7.28 -36.23
C SER A 24 -21.64 -6.76 -35.24
N GLN A 25 -21.30 -7.53 -34.21
CA GLN A 25 -20.28 -7.15 -33.23
C GLN A 25 -18.91 -6.84 -33.86
N GLU A 26 -18.57 -7.53 -34.94
CA GLU A 26 -17.34 -7.32 -35.70
C GLU A 26 -17.35 -5.97 -36.44
N THR A 27 -18.47 -5.61 -37.07
CA THR A 27 -18.59 -4.32 -37.76
C THR A 27 -18.59 -3.15 -36.78
N ILE A 28 -19.24 -3.29 -35.62
CA ILE A 28 -19.19 -2.30 -34.53
C ILE A 28 -17.74 -2.12 -34.04
N ALA A 29 -17.01 -3.22 -33.83
CA ALA A 29 -15.61 -3.19 -33.40
C ALA A 29 -14.71 -2.46 -34.41
N LYS A 30 -14.86 -2.75 -35.71
CA LYS A 30 -14.12 -2.06 -36.79
C LYS A 30 -14.42 -0.56 -36.83
N LYS A 31 -15.68 -0.15 -36.67
CA LYS A 31 -16.08 1.28 -36.69
C LYS A 31 -15.62 2.06 -35.45
N THR A 32 -15.67 1.43 -34.28
CA THR A 32 -15.36 2.09 -33.00
C THR A 32 -13.89 1.96 -32.57
N GLY A 33 -13.11 1.12 -33.26
CA GLY A 33 -11.70 0.86 -32.93
C GLY A 33 -11.48 -0.01 -31.69
N PHE A 34 -12.53 -0.59 -31.10
CA PHE A 34 -12.44 -1.54 -29.99
C PHE A 34 -12.33 -2.99 -30.49
N SER A 35 -11.87 -3.91 -29.64
CA SER A 35 -11.91 -5.33 -29.98
C SER A 35 -13.35 -5.85 -29.98
N GLN A 36 -13.64 -6.85 -30.83
CA GLN A 36 -14.93 -7.53 -30.85
C GLN A 36 -15.33 -8.05 -29.45
N SER A 37 -14.38 -8.61 -28.70
CA SER A 37 -14.60 -9.08 -27.34
C SER A 37 -14.98 -7.96 -26.36
N THR A 38 -14.49 -6.75 -26.57
CA THR A 38 -14.84 -5.57 -25.76
C THR A 38 -16.27 -5.13 -26.05
N ILE A 39 -16.66 -5.09 -27.33
CA ILE A 39 -18.04 -4.81 -27.75
C ILE A 39 -19.01 -5.85 -27.22
N SER A 40 -18.70 -7.14 -27.36
CA SER A 40 -19.52 -8.24 -26.84
C SER A 40 -19.79 -8.13 -25.34
N ARG A 41 -18.74 -7.86 -24.54
CA ARG A 41 -18.87 -7.65 -23.09
C ARG A 41 -19.66 -6.39 -22.76
N GLU A 42 -19.54 -5.35 -23.57
CA GLU A 42 -20.29 -4.11 -23.35
C GLU A 42 -21.79 -4.29 -23.67
N LEU A 43 -22.11 -4.92 -24.80
CA LEU A 43 -23.49 -5.23 -25.18
C LEU A 43 -24.18 -6.09 -24.12
N LYS A 44 -23.54 -7.18 -23.68
CA LYS A 44 -24.04 -8.03 -22.58
C LYS A 44 -24.24 -7.27 -21.28
N LYS A 45 -23.42 -6.25 -21.00
CA LYS A 45 -23.56 -5.43 -19.81
C LYS A 45 -24.77 -4.52 -19.89
N GLY A 46 -25.02 -3.90 -21.05
CA GLY A 46 -26.13 -2.98 -21.28
C GLY A 46 -27.41 -3.63 -21.78
N GLU A 47 -27.48 -4.96 -21.87
CA GLU A 47 -28.64 -5.68 -22.38
C GLU A 47 -29.91 -5.41 -21.56
N ASP A 48 -30.97 -5.00 -22.25
CA ASP A 48 -32.31 -4.72 -21.74
C ASP A 48 -33.34 -5.20 -22.75
N ARG A 49 -34.07 -6.27 -22.43
CA ARG A 49 -35.12 -6.85 -23.31
C ARG A 49 -34.64 -7.05 -24.77
N SER A 50 -33.44 -7.60 -24.93
CA SER A 50 -32.78 -7.84 -26.24
C SER A 50 -32.30 -6.59 -26.99
N VAL A 51 -32.39 -5.40 -26.39
CA VAL A 51 -31.85 -4.14 -26.92
C VAL A 51 -30.69 -3.67 -26.05
N TYR A 52 -29.68 -3.03 -26.65
CA TYR A 52 -28.59 -2.45 -25.90
C TYR A 52 -28.95 -1.07 -25.35
N ASN A 53 -28.83 -0.91 -24.03
CA ASN A 53 -29.05 0.35 -23.32
C ASN A 53 -27.73 0.89 -22.72
N PRO A 54 -27.21 2.04 -23.22
CA PRO A 54 -25.95 2.61 -22.76
C PRO A 54 -26.02 3.10 -21.31
N PHE A 55 -27.18 3.60 -20.86
CA PHE A 55 -27.36 4.08 -19.49
C PHE A 55 -27.30 2.94 -18.48
N LEU A 56 -27.84 1.76 -18.81
CA LEU A 56 -27.72 0.58 -17.95
C LEU A 56 -26.29 0.08 -17.87
N ALA A 57 -25.57 0.05 -18.99
CA ALA A 57 -24.15 -0.33 -18.99
C ALA A 57 -23.33 0.61 -18.10
N GLN A 58 -23.56 1.92 -18.20
CA GLN A 58 -22.93 2.93 -17.36
C GLN A 58 -23.32 2.77 -15.89
N ARG A 59 -24.60 2.59 -15.58
CA ARG A 59 -25.10 2.40 -14.21
C ARG A 59 -24.47 1.18 -13.55
N LYS A 60 -24.38 0.05 -14.25
CA LYS A 60 -23.70 -1.16 -13.74
C LYS A 60 -22.22 -0.90 -13.43
N ILE A 61 -21.53 -0.12 -14.26
CA ILE A 61 -20.13 0.26 -13.99
C ILE A 61 -20.04 1.17 -12.77
N THR A 62 -20.89 2.19 -12.67
CA THR A 62 -20.90 3.12 -11.54
C THR A 62 -21.18 2.38 -10.24
N LEU A 63 -22.16 1.48 -10.22
CA LEU A 63 -22.45 0.63 -9.07
C LEU A 63 -21.27 -0.30 -8.74
N PHE A 64 -20.67 -0.95 -9.74
CA PHE A 64 -19.50 -1.81 -9.50
C PHE A 64 -18.34 -1.04 -8.89
N VAL A 65 -18.05 0.17 -9.37
CA VAL A 65 -17.00 1.03 -8.82
C VAL A 65 -17.36 1.50 -7.40
N LYS A 66 -18.60 1.89 -7.17
CA LYS A 66 -19.10 2.30 -5.84
C LYS A 66 -18.99 1.16 -4.83
N HIS A 67 -19.33 -0.05 -5.24
CA HIS A 67 -19.26 -1.27 -4.43
C HIS A 67 -17.91 -1.98 -4.55
N ARG A 68 -16.88 -1.32 -5.07
CA ARG A 68 -15.52 -1.88 -5.10
C ARG A 68 -14.85 -1.63 -3.76
N TYR A 69 -15.26 -2.38 -2.73
CA TYR A 69 -14.53 -2.41 -1.48
C TYR A 69 -13.35 -3.36 -1.59
N ARG A 70 -12.23 -3.01 -0.96
CA ARG A 70 -11.11 -3.94 -0.78
C ARG A 70 -11.56 -5.01 0.19
N THR A 71 -12.07 -6.12 -0.34
CA THR A 71 -12.32 -7.30 0.48
C THR A 71 -11.01 -7.99 0.76
N LEU A 72 -10.77 -8.22 2.05
CA LEU A 72 -9.80 -9.22 2.43
C LEU A 72 -10.46 -10.58 2.18
N LYS A 73 -9.77 -11.47 1.47
CA LYS A 73 -10.19 -12.86 1.36
C LYS A 73 -9.94 -13.51 2.72
N LYS A 74 -10.96 -13.52 3.58
CA LYS A 74 -10.87 -13.98 4.97
C LYS A 74 -11.18 -15.46 5.07
N ASN A 75 -10.36 -16.18 5.84
CA ASN A 75 -10.83 -17.33 6.61
C ASN A 75 -11.09 -16.83 8.04
N ASP A 76 -12.31 -17.01 8.55
CA ASP A 76 -12.77 -16.39 9.80
C ASP A 76 -11.97 -16.88 11.02
N SER A 77 -11.60 -18.15 11.02
CA SER A 77 -10.74 -18.80 12.02
C SER A 77 -9.36 -18.13 12.12
N THR A 78 -8.68 -17.94 10.99
CA THR A 78 -7.34 -17.35 10.91
C THR A 78 -7.36 -15.90 11.39
N TRP A 79 -8.43 -15.17 11.05
CA TRP A 79 -8.60 -13.79 11.48
C TRP A 79 -8.76 -13.68 13.00
N ARG A 80 -9.53 -14.58 13.61
CA ARG A 80 -9.70 -14.61 15.07
C ARG A 80 -8.37 -14.84 15.80
N VAL A 81 -7.52 -15.74 15.28
CA VAL A 81 -6.17 -15.97 15.83
C VAL A 81 -5.32 -14.70 15.73
N ILE A 82 -5.30 -14.04 14.57
CA ILE A 82 -4.56 -12.79 14.37
C ILE A 82 -5.04 -11.71 15.34
N GLN A 83 -6.35 -11.51 15.49
CA GLN A 83 -6.91 -10.51 16.41
C GLN A 83 -6.54 -10.78 17.87
N ASN A 84 -6.62 -12.03 18.33
CA ASN A 84 -6.27 -12.40 19.70
C ASN A 84 -4.80 -12.09 20.00
N HIS A 85 -3.89 -12.42 19.09
CA HIS A 85 -2.45 -12.18 19.30
C HIS A 85 -2.08 -10.71 19.16
N LEU A 86 -2.74 -9.96 18.26
CA LEU A 86 -2.59 -8.49 18.20
C LEU A 86 -3.06 -7.80 19.50
N ALA A 87 -4.11 -8.31 20.15
CA ALA A 87 -4.58 -7.78 21.44
C ALA A 87 -3.53 -7.95 22.55
N ILE A 88 -2.72 -9.01 22.48
CA ILE A 88 -1.61 -9.32 23.41
C ILE A 88 -0.30 -8.64 22.96
N ARG A 89 -0.34 -7.74 21.96
CA ARG A 89 0.81 -6.96 21.44
C ARG A 89 1.91 -7.79 20.76
N TRP A 90 1.57 -8.95 20.23
CA TRP A 90 2.49 -9.70 19.38
C TRP A 90 2.79 -8.93 18.09
N SER A 91 4.03 -9.03 17.63
CA SER A 91 4.43 -8.46 16.35
C SER A 91 3.83 -9.24 15.18
N PRO A 92 3.57 -8.59 14.03
CA PRO A 92 3.10 -9.28 12.84
C PRO A 92 3.98 -10.44 12.38
N TYR A 93 5.29 -10.37 12.62
CA TYR A 93 6.23 -11.44 12.34
C TYR A 93 5.99 -12.67 13.24
N GLU A 94 5.83 -12.47 14.55
CA GLU A 94 5.56 -13.57 15.50
C GLU A 94 4.21 -14.26 15.19
N ILE A 95 3.21 -13.48 14.80
CA ILE A 95 1.91 -14.00 14.39
C ILE A 95 2.05 -14.83 13.11
N MET A 96 2.81 -14.35 12.12
CA MET A 96 3.12 -15.13 10.91
C MET A 96 3.80 -16.46 11.28
N ASP A 97 4.86 -16.42 12.07
CA ASP A 97 5.62 -17.62 12.46
C ASP A 97 4.74 -18.63 13.20
N LEU A 98 3.87 -18.17 14.10
CA LEU A 98 2.86 -19.00 14.76
C LEU A 98 1.92 -19.68 13.76
N LEU A 99 1.34 -18.91 12.83
CA LEU A 99 0.40 -19.43 11.83
C LEU A 99 1.05 -20.46 10.90
N HIS A 100 2.33 -20.27 10.57
CA HIS A 100 3.10 -21.22 9.77
C HIS A 100 3.44 -22.50 10.54
N LYS A 101 3.70 -22.41 11.85
CA LYS A 101 3.91 -23.58 12.72
C LYS A 101 2.63 -24.35 13.01
N SER A 102 1.49 -23.66 13.10
CA SER A 102 0.17 -24.25 13.30
C SER A 102 -0.51 -24.69 11.99
N ALA A 103 0.20 -24.65 10.85
CA ALA A 103 -0.36 -24.93 9.52
C ALA A 103 -0.82 -26.41 9.32
N ASN A 104 -0.53 -27.29 10.28
CA ASN A 104 -1.06 -28.66 10.29
C ASN A 104 -2.56 -28.73 10.65
N ASP A 105 -3.14 -27.65 11.18
CA ASP A 105 -4.58 -27.54 11.41
C ASP A 105 -5.27 -27.04 10.13
N ALA A 106 -6.12 -27.88 9.52
CA ALA A 106 -6.80 -27.58 8.25
C ALA A 106 -7.68 -26.32 8.31
N THR A 107 -7.98 -25.83 9.51
CA THR A 107 -8.80 -24.64 9.73
C THR A 107 -8.01 -23.33 9.65
N ILE A 108 -6.68 -23.36 9.76
CA ILE A 108 -5.83 -22.15 9.80
C ILE A 108 -5.02 -22.05 8.52
N VAL A 109 -5.14 -20.92 7.83
CA VAL A 109 -4.37 -20.65 6.61
C VAL A 109 -3.09 -19.90 7.01
N PRO A 110 -1.90 -20.35 6.58
CA PRO A 110 -0.67 -19.58 6.79
C PRO A 110 -0.71 -18.27 6.00
N VAL A 111 -0.32 -17.17 6.63
CA VAL A 111 -0.43 -15.82 6.09
C VAL A 111 0.91 -15.10 6.25
N SER A 112 1.35 -14.37 5.22
CA SER A 112 2.59 -13.59 5.29
C SER A 112 2.46 -12.35 6.17
N GLU A 113 3.58 -11.91 6.76
CA GLU A 113 3.68 -10.68 7.57
C GLU A 113 3.09 -9.46 6.83
N LYS A 114 3.41 -9.30 5.54
CA LYS A 114 2.87 -8.22 4.70
C LYS A 114 1.35 -8.22 4.64
N THR A 115 0.73 -9.39 4.65
CA THR A 115 -0.73 -9.50 4.64
C THR A 115 -1.29 -9.04 5.97
N ILE A 116 -0.67 -9.39 7.11
CA ILE A 116 -1.03 -8.89 8.44
C ILE A 116 -0.91 -7.35 8.51
N TYR A 117 0.14 -6.76 7.93
CA TYR A 117 0.22 -5.30 7.82
C TYR A 117 -0.86 -4.69 6.92
N ASN A 118 -1.18 -5.33 5.79
CA ASN A 118 -2.28 -4.88 4.94
C ASN A 118 -3.62 -4.93 5.68
N TYR A 119 -3.83 -5.94 6.53
CA TYR A 119 -4.99 -6.04 7.43
C TYR A 119 -5.04 -4.88 8.41
N LEU A 120 -3.93 -4.61 9.10
CA LEU A 120 -3.82 -3.49 10.05
C LEU A 120 -4.06 -2.13 9.38
N ASN A 121 -3.51 -1.93 8.18
CA ASN A 121 -3.70 -0.70 7.41
C ASN A 121 -5.16 -0.53 6.97
N PHE A 122 -5.80 -1.61 6.52
CA PHE A 122 -7.22 -1.59 6.16
C PHE A 122 -8.14 -1.25 7.34
N LEU A 123 -7.86 -1.80 8.53
CA LEU A 123 -8.61 -1.47 9.75
C LEU A 123 -8.42 -0.01 10.20
N TYR A 124 -7.19 0.49 10.10
CA TYR A 124 -6.85 1.86 10.45
C TYR A 124 -7.54 2.88 9.53
N GLU A 125 -7.55 2.62 8.21
CA GLU A 125 -8.30 3.44 7.23
C GLU A 125 -9.82 3.40 7.45
N GLY A 126 -10.33 2.35 8.11
CA GLY A 126 -11.74 2.18 8.47
C GLY A 126 -12.17 2.85 9.77
N GLY A 127 -11.28 3.57 10.47
CA GLY A 127 -11.61 4.33 11.69
C GLY A 127 -11.45 3.56 13.01
N ASP A 128 -10.82 2.39 13.02
CA ASP A 128 -10.62 1.60 14.24
C ASP A 128 -9.30 2.00 14.93
N GLU A 129 -9.35 3.01 15.81
CA GLU A 129 -8.18 3.60 16.50
C GLU A 129 -7.38 2.56 17.31
N LYS A 130 -8.04 1.47 17.77
CA LYS A 130 -7.41 0.37 18.52
C LYS A 130 -6.34 -0.37 17.72
N ALA A 131 -6.40 -0.34 16.39
CA ALA A 131 -5.38 -0.93 15.52
C ALA A 131 -4.06 -0.12 15.51
N GLY A 132 -4.12 1.18 15.79
CA GLY A 132 -2.94 2.05 15.90
C GLY A 132 -2.07 1.70 17.11
N ALA A 133 -2.69 1.27 18.22
CA ALA A 133 -1.96 0.86 19.41
C ALA A 133 -1.09 -0.38 19.14
N ALA A 134 -1.57 -1.35 18.37
CA ALA A 134 -0.81 -2.56 18.00
C ALA A 134 0.41 -2.28 17.10
N ARG A 135 0.49 -1.13 16.41
CA ARG A 135 1.71 -0.70 15.71
C ARG A 135 2.84 -0.30 16.66
N THR A 136 2.49 0.00 17.91
CA THR A 136 3.43 0.43 18.95
C THR A 136 3.77 -0.79 19.80
N SER A 137 4.62 -1.68 19.26
CA SER A 137 5.31 -2.66 20.11
C SER A 137 6.30 -1.94 21.03
N PRO A 138 6.48 -2.42 22.27
CA PRO A 138 7.54 -1.92 23.15
C PRO A 138 8.90 -2.22 22.50
N LYS A 139 9.74 -1.18 22.40
CA LYS A 139 11.17 -1.19 22.05
C LYS A 139 11.65 -2.41 21.24
N ARG A 140 11.79 -2.20 19.93
CA ARG A 140 12.61 -2.99 18.99
C ARG A 140 13.81 -3.65 19.69
N GLN A 141 13.72 -4.94 20.00
CA GLN A 141 14.92 -5.77 20.03
C GLN A 141 15.32 -5.95 18.58
N ASN A 142 16.43 -5.30 18.22
CA ASN A 142 17.02 -5.34 16.89
C ASN A 142 17.50 -6.76 16.57
N ALA A 143 16.62 -7.64 16.13
CA ALA A 143 17.02 -8.76 15.28
C ALA A 143 17.12 -8.21 13.85
N GLN A 144 18.18 -7.45 13.60
CA GLN A 144 18.56 -7.10 12.23
C GLN A 144 18.77 -8.42 11.49
N HIS A 145 18.06 -8.61 10.38
CA HIS A 145 18.62 -9.37 9.28
C HIS A 145 20.01 -8.77 8.99
N GLU A 146 21.07 -9.49 9.34
CA GLU A 146 22.46 -9.18 9.01
C GLU A 146 22.66 -9.32 7.48
N GLY A 147 21.95 -8.50 6.72
CA GLY A 147 22.34 -8.16 5.36
C GLY A 147 23.57 -7.27 5.45
N ASN A 148 24.74 -7.91 5.58
CA ASN A 148 26.09 -7.41 5.42
C ASN A 148 26.16 -5.89 5.10
N LYS A 149 26.04 -5.05 6.14
CA LYS A 149 26.17 -3.60 6.00
C LYS A 149 27.65 -3.32 5.71
N LYS A 150 28.01 -3.27 4.43
CA LYS A 150 29.34 -2.90 3.91
C LYS A 150 29.78 -1.47 4.26
N ARG A 151 29.02 -0.74 5.08
CA ARG A 151 29.36 0.62 5.50
C ARG A 151 30.11 0.51 6.82
N GLY A 152 31.44 0.67 6.75
CA GLY A 152 32.28 0.76 7.94
C GLY A 152 31.72 1.81 8.90
N LYS A 153 31.70 1.51 10.19
CA LYS A 153 31.48 2.52 11.21
C LYS A 153 32.67 3.48 11.14
N PRO A 154 32.48 4.81 11.16
CA PRO A 154 33.61 5.73 11.31
C PRO A 154 34.38 5.35 12.58
N ALA A 155 35.69 5.18 12.45
CA ALA A 155 36.56 4.95 13.60
C ALA A 155 36.73 6.27 14.37
N ASN A 156 36.85 6.20 15.69
CA ASN A 156 37.05 7.37 16.58
C ASN A 156 35.90 8.40 16.57
N ILE A 157 34.64 7.95 16.66
CA ILE A 157 33.53 8.87 16.96
C ILE A 157 33.48 9.07 18.48
N THR A 158 33.63 10.32 18.92
CA THR A 158 33.24 10.71 20.27
C THR A 158 31.72 10.89 20.29
N LEU A 159 31.02 10.16 21.15
CA LEU A 159 29.59 10.32 21.32
C LEU A 159 29.28 11.67 21.98
N ILE A 160 28.09 12.23 21.72
CA ILE A 160 27.66 13.49 22.36
C ILE A 160 27.69 13.37 23.88
N ASP A 161 27.42 12.19 24.41
CA ASP A 161 27.43 11.89 25.86
C ASP A 161 28.84 11.90 26.47
N GLU A 162 29.88 11.75 25.65
CA GLU A 162 31.30 11.70 26.08
C GLU A 162 32.00 13.06 25.97
N ARG A 163 31.27 14.13 25.63
CA ARG A 163 31.86 15.46 25.46
C ARG A 163 32.26 16.07 26.82
N PRO A 164 33.36 16.84 26.88
CA PRO A 164 33.73 17.59 28.09
C PRO A 164 32.62 18.56 28.51
N GLU A 165 32.42 18.73 29.83
CA GLU A 165 31.38 19.61 30.35
C GLU A 165 31.55 21.07 29.94
N GLU A 166 32.79 21.51 29.71
CA GLU A 166 33.15 22.84 29.23
C GLU A 166 32.47 23.19 27.89
N VAL A 167 32.21 22.17 27.05
CA VAL A 167 31.50 22.33 25.76
C VAL A 167 30.03 22.69 25.99
N ASN A 168 29.41 22.19 27.06
CA ASN A 168 28.03 22.54 27.42
C ASN A 168 27.91 24.01 27.81
N ALA A 169 28.95 24.57 28.43
CA ALA A 169 28.97 25.94 28.92
C ALA A 169 29.10 26.98 27.79
N ARG A 170 29.52 26.57 26.58
CA ARG A 170 29.64 27.42 25.38
C ARG A 170 30.50 28.67 25.59
N THR A 171 31.43 28.61 26.54
CA THR A 171 32.27 29.73 26.97
C THR A 171 33.59 29.83 26.19
N VAL A 172 34.00 28.78 25.49
CA VAL A 172 35.28 28.70 24.78
C VAL A 172 35.04 28.58 23.26
N PRO A 173 35.71 29.40 22.41
CA PRO A 173 35.64 29.29 20.96
C PRO A 173 36.28 27.98 20.45
N GLY A 174 35.86 27.50 19.27
CA GLY A 174 36.46 26.31 18.65
C GLY A 174 35.69 25.00 18.84
N HIS A 175 34.50 25.03 19.43
CA HIS A 175 33.58 23.89 19.45
C HIS A 175 32.62 23.95 18.25
N TRP A 176 32.99 23.24 17.20
CA TRP A 176 32.21 23.12 15.97
C TRP A 176 31.37 21.85 15.98
N GLU A 177 30.10 21.98 15.63
CA GLU A 177 29.18 20.86 15.45
C GLU A 177 28.84 20.71 13.97
N GLY A 178 29.01 19.50 13.45
CA GLY A 178 28.73 19.16 12.06
C GLY A 178 27.55 18.20 11.99
N ASP A 179 26.42 18.66 11.45
CA ASP A 179 25.28 17.82 11.14
C ASP A 179 25.23 17.45 9.66
N LEU A 180 24.79 16.24 9.34
CA LEU A 180 24.54 15.80 7.97
C LEU A 180 23.06 15.49 7.78
N ILE A 181 22.38 16.33 7.02
CA ILE A 181 20.98 16.14 6.65
C ILE A 181 20.93 15.36 5.34
N ILE A 182 20.26 14.21 5.35
CA ILE A 182 20.08 13.37 4.16
C ILE A 182 18.66 13.56 3.62
N GLY A 183 18.56 13.89 2.34
CA GLY A 183 17.29 14.08 1.64
C GLY A 183 16.59 12.77 1.27
N LYS A 184 15.39 12.90 0.69
CA LYS A 184 14.54 11.76 0.29
C LYS A 184 15.30 10.77 -0.60
N ASP A 185 15.12 9.49 -0.32
CA ASP A 185 15.74 8.36 -1.02
C ASP A 185 17.29 8.41 -1.07
N HIS A 186 17.95 9.12 -0.14
CA HIS A 186 19.41 9.36 -0.17
C HIS A 186 19.92 10.07 -1.45
N LYS A 187 19.05 10.78 -2.19
CA LYS A 187 19.41 11.43 -3.47
C LYS A 187 20.10 12.77 -3.31
N SER A 188 20.13 13.33 -2.10
CA SER A 188 20.80 14.58 -1.77
C SER A 188 21.30 14.54 -0.32
N ALA A 189 22.34 15.32 -0.04
CA ALA A 189 22.86 15.51 1.31
C ALA A 189 23.30 16.97 1.48
N LEU A 190 23.07 17.51 2.67
CA LEU A 190 23.51 18.83 3.09
C LEU A 190 24.31 18.67 4.38
N SER A 191 25.55 19.13 4.37
CA SER A 191 26.35 19.22 5.60
C SER A 191 26.24 20.63 6.15
N VAL A 192 25.88 20.72 7.43
CA VAL A 192 25.75 21.96 8.18
C VAL A 192 26.83 21.95 9.24
N ILE A 193 27.63 23.03 9.29
CA ILE A 193 28.69 23.20 10.29
C ILE A 193 28.37 24.48 11.04
N VAL A 194 28.21 24.38 12.37
CA VAL A 194 27.84 25.50 13.23
C VAL A 194 28.84 25.61 14.37
N GLU A 195 29.31 26.81 14.65
CA GLU A 195 30.07 27.12 15.86
C GLU A 195 29.10 27.42 17.02
N GLN A 196 29.29 26.75 18.16
CA GLN A 196 28.35 26.76 19.29
C GLN A 196 28.39 28.04 20.17
N GLN A 197 29.16 29.07 19.80
CA GLN A 197 29.35 30.27 20.64
C GLN A 197 28.17 31.26 20.59
N THR A 198 27.45 31.33 19.48
CA THR A 198 26.49 32.43 19.22
C THR A 198 25.04 32.04 19.49
N ARG A 199 24.37 32.84 20.32
CA ARG A 199 22.91 33.00 20.31
C ARG A 199 22.57 34.46 20.11
#